data_AF-T0SDH5-F1
#
_entry.id   AF-T0SDH5-F1
#
_cell.length_a   1.000
_cell.length_b   1.000
_cell.length_c   1.000
_cell.angle_alpha   90.00
_cell.angle_beta   90.00
_cell.angle_gamma   90.00
#
_symmetry.space_group_name_H-M   'P 1'
#
loop_
_entity.id
_entity.type
_entity.pdbx_description
1 polymer ?
#
loop_
_entity_poly.entity_id
_entity_poly.type
_entity_poly.pdbx_seq_one_letter_code
_entity_poly.pdbx_strand_id
1 'polypeptide(L)'
;MKIIENRERSIQKKFFVNEKENERIKLMMKKTGITNFSVFARRACCNKEIFSIDFSEYKNIISEISATKSELKRIGNNINQMAKHLNENK
;
A
#
# COMPACT_ATOMS: atom_id res chain seq x y z
N MET A 1 11.07 31.76 17.24
CA MET A 1 9.67 31.41 16.88
C MET A 1 8.75 32.12 17.86
N LYS A 2 7.86 33.01 17.41
CA LYS A 2 6.85 33.62 18.30
C LYS A 2 5.94 32.52 18.83
N ILE A 3 5.97 32.28 20.13
CA ILE A 3 4.96 31.46 20.81
C ILE A 3 3.68 32.30 20.78
N ILE A 4 2.73 31.91 19.95
CA ILE A 4 1.40 32.52 19.94
C ILE A 4 0.69 31.93 21.15
N GLU A 5 0.67 32.67 22.25
CA GLU A 5 -0.06 32.30 23.46
C GLU A 5 -1.55 32.06 23.12
N ASN A 6 -2.14 31.02 23.70
CA ASN A 6 -3.56 30.63 23.59
C ASN A 6 -4.06 30.11 22.23
N ARG A 7 -3.27 29.32 21.50
CA ARG A 7 -3.82 28.51 20.39
C ARG A 7 -4.62 27.31 20.89
N GLU A 8 -5.88 27.20 20.43
CA GLU A 8 -6.75 26.01 20.62
C GLU A 8 -6.03 24.70 20.19
N ARG A 9 -5.15 24.78 19.18
CA ARG A 9 -4.36 23.66 18.66
C ARG A 9 -2.86 23.91 18.84
N SER A 10 -2.39 23.77 20.08
CA SER A 10 -1.01 24.07 20.50
C SER A 10 0.01 22.95 20.20
N ILE A 11 -0.45 21.69 20.06
CA ILE A 11 0.43 20.53 19.87
C ILE A 11 0.88 20.43 18.41
N GLN A 12 2.21 20.44 18.18
CA GLN A 12 2.80 20.23 16.86
C GLN A 12 3.09 18.74 16.61
N LYS A 13 2.77 18.26 15.40
CA LYS A 13 3.19 16.95 14.88
C LYS A 13 4.03 17.17 13.62
N LYS A 14 5.18 16.49 13.52
CA LYS A 14 6.09 16.54 12.36
C LYS A 14 6.44 15.12 11.93
N PHE A 15 6.54 14.91 10.63
CA PHE A 15 7.02 13.68 10.02
C PHE A 15 7.66 14.02 8.68
N PHE A 16 8.57 13.17 8.23
CA PHE A 16 9.19 13.29 6.91
C PHE A 16 8.43 12.43 5.90
N VAL A 17 8.45 12.85 4.64
CA VAL A 17 7.89 12.11 3.51
C VAL A 17 8.90 12.10 2.36
N ASN A 18 8.87 11.06 1.55
CA ASN A 18 9.57 11.04 0.28
C ASN A 18 8.78 11.79 -0.81
N GLU A 19 9.36 11.94 -2.01
CA GLU A 19 8.73 12.71 -3.08
C GLU A 19 7.39 12.11 -3.53
N LYS A 20 7.30 10.78 -3.65
CA LYS A 20 6.06 10.10 -4.06
C LYS A 20 4.93 10.30 -3.04
N GLU A 21 5.27 10.26 -1.76
CA GLU A 21 4.32 10.53 -0.67
C GLU A 21 3.86 11.99 -0.70
N ASN A 22 4.77 12.94 -0.94
CA ASN A 22 4.46 14.37 -1.09
C ASN A 22 3.51 14.64 -2.26
N GLU A 23 3.79 14.07 -3.44
CA GLU A 23 2.91 14.14 -4.61
C GLU A 23 1.52 13.57 -4.30
N ARG A 24 1.46 12.43 -3.62
CA ARG A 24 0.19 11.81 -3.24
C ARG A 24 -0.60 12.65 -2.25
N ILE A 25 0.06 13.28 -1.28
CA ILE A 25 -0.55 14.24 -0.35
C ILE A 25 -1.16 15.41 -1.13
N LYS A 26 -0.40 16.03 -2.04
CA LYS A 26 -0.88 17.14 -2.87
C LYS A 26 -2.09 16.74 -3.73
N LEU A 27 -2.05 15.55 -4.32
CA LEU A 27 -3.17 15.02 -5.10
C LEU A 27 -4.43 14.86 -4.24
N MET A 28 -4.30 14.30 -3.04
CA MET A 28 -5.44 14.11 -2.12
C MET A 28 -5.99 15.44 -1.60
N MET A 29 -5.11 16.43 -1.35
CA MET A 29 -5.50 17.80 -1.04
C MET A 29 -6.33 18.41 -2.18
N LYS A 30 -5.87 18.26 -3.43
CA LYS A 30 -6.61 18.72 -4.62
C LYS A 30 -7.98 18.03 -4.73
N LYS A 31 -8.04 16.71 -4.58
CA LYS A 31 -9.29 15.92 -4.65
C LYS A 31 -10.31 16.31 -3.58
N THR A 32 -9.85 16.69 -2.39
CA THR A 32 -10.71 17.09 -1.27
C THR A 32 -11.03 18.59 -1.25
N GLY A 33 -10.42 19.38 -2.14
CA GLY A 33 -10.55 20.85 -2.15
C GLY A 33 -9.88 21.55 -0.96
N ILE A 34 -9.03 20.86 -0.19
CA ILE A 34 -8.37 21.42 1.00
C ILE A 34 -7.00 21.96 0.61
N THR A 35 -6.83 23.28 0.63
CA THR A 35 -5.57 23.95 0.25
C THR A 35 -4.56 24.05 1.40
N ASN A 36 -5.04 24.07 2.65
CA ASN A 36 -4.17 24.16 3.83
C ASN A 36 -3.76 22.76 4.31
N PHE A 37 -2.45 22.47 4.27
CA PHE A 37 -1.92 21.17 4.67
C PHE A 37 -2.24 20.82 6.13
N SER A 38 -2.14 21.75 7.07
CA SER A 38 -2.45 21.48 8.48
C SER A 38 -3.92 21.10 8.71
N VAL A 39 -4.84 21.67 7.93
CA VAL A 39 -6.26 21.27 7.96
C VAL A 39 -6.44 19.88 7.34
N PHE A 40 -5.81 19.64 6.20
CA PHE A 40 -5.86 18.34 5.51
C PHE A 40 -5.31 17.23 6.39
N ALA A 41 -4.09 17.39 6.91
CA ALA A 41 -3.40 16.41 7.74
C ALA A 41 -4.22 16.09 9.01
N ARG A 42 -4.74 17.11 9.70
CA ARG A 42 -5.59 16.90 10.87
C ARG A 42 -6.85 16.12 10.53
N ARG A 43 -7.59 16.50 9.46
CA ARG A 43 -8.79 15.74 9.04
C ARG A 43 -8.44 14.32 8.63
N ALA A 44 -7.34 14.12 7.91
CA ALA A 44 -6.89 12.80 7.49
C ALA A 44 -6.51 11.91 8.68
N CYS A 45 -5.86 12.47 9.71
CA CYS A 45 -5.49 11.75 10.93
C CYS A 45 -6.68 11.50 11.87
N CYS A 46 -7.64 12.41 11.95
CA CYS A 46 -8.75 12.33 12.92
C CYS A 46 -10.01 11.66 12.34
N ASN A 47 -10.27 11.78 11.04
CA ASN A 47 -11.55 11.34 10.45
C ASN A 47 -11.45 10.00 9.71
N LYS A 48 -10.25 9.47 9.47
CA LYS A 48 -10.11 8.16 8.84
C LYS A 48 -10.17 7.08 9.92
N GLU A 49 -11.14 6.19 9.78
CA GLU A 49 -11.10 4.90 10.46
C GLU A 49 -9.88 4.13 9.94
N ILE A 50 -9.01 3.73 10.87
CA ILE A 50 -7.89 2.86 10.57
C ILE A 50 -8.43 1.43 10.63
N PHE A 51 -8.78 0.88 9.47
CA PHE A 51 -9.15 -0.53 9.38
C PHE A 51 -7.88 -1.39 9.44
N SER A 52 -7.71 -2.07 10.56
CA SER A 52 -6.81 -3.21 10.66
C SER A 52 -7.52 -4.41 10.04
N ILE A 53 -7.19 -4.77 8.80
CA ILE A 53 -7.67 -6.02 8.21
C ILE A 53 -6.77 -7.14 8.73
N ASP A 54 -7.31 -7.95 9.63
CA ASP A 54 -6.66 -9.16 10.09
C ASP A 54 -6.92 -10.30 9.09
N PHE A 55 -5.86 -10.81 8.47
CA PHE A 55 -5.92 -11.93 7.53
C PHE A 55 -5.62 -13.28 8.19
N SER A 56 -5.55 -13.34 9.52
CA SER A 56 -5.21 -14.55 10.26
C SER A 56 -6.12 -15.73 9.91
N GLU A 57 -7.43 -15.49 9.75
CA GLU A 57 -8.39 -16.52 9.34
C GLU A 57 -8.17 -17.03 7.91
N TYR A 58 -7.64 -16.18 7.02
CA TYR A 58 -7.39 -16.50 5.62
C TYR A 58 -6.00 -17.11 5.38
N LYS A 59 -5.17 -17.22 6.41
CA LYS A 59 -3.77 -17.69 6.29
C LYS A 59 -3.69 -19.07 5.66
N ASN A 60 -4.59 -19.98 6.04
CA ASN A 60 -4.64 -21.34 5.48
C ASN A 60 -5.00 -21.31 4.00
N ILE A 61 -6.01 -20.53 3.61
CA ILE A 61 -6.45 -20.37 2.22
C ILE A 61 -5.31 -19.77 1.36
N ILE A 62 -4.64 -18.74 1.86
CA ILE A 62 -3.51 -18.10 1.17
C ILE A 62 -2.35 -19.10 0.99
N SER A 63 -2.10 -19.94 2.00
CA SER A 63 -1.09 -21.00 1.93
C SER A 63 -1.44 -22.04 0.87
N GLU A 64 -2.68 -22.52 0.84
CA GLU A 64 -3.15 -23.49 -0.15
C GLU A 64 -3.06 -22.94 -1.58
N ILE A 65 -3.53 -21.71 -1.80
CA ILE A 65 -3.42 -21.04 -3.11
C ILE A 65 -1.95 -20.94 -3.55
N SER A 66 -1.05 -20.63 -2.61
CA SER A 66 0.39 -20.53 -2.88
C SER A 66 0.98 -21.89 -3.28
N ALA A 67 0.57 -22.96 -2.60
CA ALA A 67 0.97 -24.33 -2.93
C ALA A 67 0.46 -24.72 -4.33
N THR A 68 -0.82 -24.49 -4.64
CA THR A 68 -1.39 -24.76 -5.97
C THR A 68 -0.66 -24.00 -7.06
N LYS A 69 -0.33 -22.73 -6.84
CA LYS A 69 0.43 -21.91 -7.79
C LYS A 69 1.83 -22.48 -8.05
N SER A 70 2.48 -23.04 -7.03
CA SER A 70 3.77 -23.71 -7.18
C SER A 70 3.67 -24.95 -8.05
N GLU A 71 2.65 -25.78 -7.84
CA GLU A 71 2.42 -26.97 -8.66
C GLU A 71 2.11 -26.63 -10.12
N LEU A 72 1.26 -25.62 -10.36
CA LEU A 72 1.01 -25.13 -11.72
C LEU A 72 2.29 -24.65 -12.41
N LYS A 73 3.18 -23.97 -11.67
CA LYS A 73 4.48 -23.55 -12.21
C LYS A 73 5.35 -24.74 -12.59
N ARG A 74 5.35 -25.82 -11.79
CA ARG A 74 6.08 -27.05 -12.10
C ARG A 74 5.52 -27.72 -13.36
N ILE A 75 4.20 -27.81 -13.49
CA ILE A 75 3.55 -28.34 -14.69
C ILE A 75 3.95 -27.53 -15.93
N GLY A 76 3.86 -26.20 -15.85
CA GLY A 76 4.26 -25.31 -16.94
C GLY A 76 5.72 -25.49 -17.36
N ASN A 77 6.62 -25.66 -16.40
CA ASN A 77 8.03 -25.94 -16.69
C ASN A 77 8.23 -27.29 -17.40
N ASN A 78 7.52 -28.34 -16.97
CA ASN A 78 7.59 -29.65 -17.62
C ASN A 78 7.08 -29.61 -19.07
N ILE A 79 5.95 -28.92 -19.30
CA ILE A 79 5.41 -28.70 -20.65
C ILE A 79 6.43 -27.98 -21.52
N ASN A 80 7.08 -26.94 -20.98
CA ASN A 80 8.10 -26.20 -21.71
C ASN A 80 9.33 -27.06 -22.06
N GLN A 81 9.75 -27.94 -21.15
CA GLN A 81 10.84 -28.89 -21.42
C GLN A 81 10.47 -29.89 -22.52
N MET A 82 9.24 -30.43 -22.50
CA MET A 82 8.75 -31.32 -23.57
C MET A 82 8.72 -30.61 -24.92
N ALA A 83 8.21 -29.39 -24.97
CA ALA A 83 8.17 -28.58 -26.18
C ALA A 83 9.58 -28.31 -26.73
N LYS A 84 10.53 -27.97 -25.85
CA LYS A 84 11.93 -27.76 -26.22
C LYS A 84 12.56 -29.05 -26.78
N HIS A 85 12.37 -30.19 -26.12
CA HIS A 85 12.88 -31.48 -26.57
C HIS A 85 12.32 -31.89 -27.94
N LEU A 86 11.02 -31.67 -28.18
CA LEU A 86 10.41 -31.94 -29.49
C LEU A 86 10.96 -31.03 -30.60
N ASN A 87 11.28 -29.78 -30.27
CA ASN A 87 11.87 -28.84 -31.22
C ASN A 87 13.36 -29.11 -31.49
N GLU A 88 14.08 -29.71 -30.55
CA GLU A 88 15.51 -30.08 -30.69
C GLU A 88 15.71 -31.41 -31.44
N ASN A 89 14.73 -32.31 -31.43
CA ASN A 89 14.76 -33.59 -32.17
C ASN A 89 14.13 -33.51 -33.56
N LYS A 90 14.04 -32.30 -34.13
CA LYS A 90 13.70 -32.06 -35.54
C LYS A 90 14.98 -31.94 -36.36
#